data_AF-A0A959PLK2-F1
#
_entry.id   AF-A0A959PLK2-F1
#
_cell.length_a   1.000
_cell.length_b   1.000
_cell.length_c   1.000
_cell.angle_alpha   90.00
_cell.angle_beta   90.00
_cell.angle_gamma   90.00
#
_symmetry.space_group_name_H-M   'P 1'
#
loop_
_entity.id
_entity.type
_entity.pdbx_description
1 polymer ?
#
loop_
_entity_poly.entity_id
_entity_poly.type
_entity_poly.pdbx_seq_one_letter_code
_entity_poly.pdbx_strand_id
1 'polypeptide(L)'
;MATPIKHPRRVPFLLYADDAGHIMEDTRYEVMGRSGREIVRLTKEDFIPLPTGSEIFFLPNRSPWGFSEKKQKPEIQQDGYAVSAFIAPAHTQTYLSAYANDQDAPVLPLYAYTAVGWLDDEFYTTAVRVDPDIRQDVNQFDLDAITSGIERIRNRYPGNRLVDHLSNQCALSYHCRAAQNYFLNRWECPIPSSPACNSTCLGCISLQPEEHQIHSSHFRLQFKPDANEIVQVAVDHLMEVEDAIISFGQGCEGEPLLVSDVLEEAIRKIREKTDRGVININTNGSRPQDVDRLCKAGLQSIRVSLNSTQEAWYNPYYLPRNYTFTALKESIRTVRRYGGWASINYFVYPGLTDSKAEYEALGDFIRETGLQMIQWRNFNIDPDWYLVKAKIGTIGKEMGVANLLIQIKRDFPHLAYGYFNPSAKTQSNHLLSFG
;
A
#
# COMPACT_ATOMS: atom_id res chain seq x y z
N MET A 1 4.03 -17.23 -16.97
CA MET A 1 5.35 -17.64 -16.44
C MET A 1 6.02 -16.39 -15.92
N ALA A 2 6.49 -16.36 -14.67
CA ALA A 2 7.18 -15.20 -14.12
C ALA A 2 8.46 -14.93 -14.93
N THR A 3 8.68 -13.69 -15.34
CA THR A 3 9.97 -13.27 -15.93
C THR A 3 11.07 -13.61 -14.92
N PRO A 4 12.16 -14.29 -15.34
CA PRO A 4 13.27 -14.60 -14.43
C PRO A 4 13.76 -13.32 -13.74
N ILE A 5 13.90 -13.37 -12.42
CA ILE A 5 14.42 -12.24 -11.66
C ILE A 5 15.90 -12.05 -12.04
N LYS A 6 16.24 -10.87 -12.58
CA LYS A 6 17.62 -10.51 -12.94
C LYS A 6 18.36 -10.00 -11.70
N HIS A 7 19.01 -10.90 -10.97
CA HIS A 7 19.89 -10.50 -9.87
C HIS A 7 21.20 -9.89 -10.40
N PRO A 8 21.82 -8.92 -9.70
CA PRO A 8 23.13 -8.40 -10.06
C PRO A 8 24.23 -9.45 -9.92
N ARG A 9 25.38 -9.25 -10.59
CA ARG A 9 26.51 -10.20 -10.54
C ARG A 9 27.21 -10.27 -9.16
N ARG A 10 27.06 -9.22 -8.35
CA ARG A 10 27.62 -9.05 -6.98
C ARG A 10 26.71 -8.09 -6.21
N VAL A 11 26.94 -7.92 -4.91
CA VAL A 11 26.23 -6.89 -4.14
C VAL A 11 26.54 -5.51 -4.75
N PRO A 12 25.54 -4.66 -5.01
CA PRO A 12 25.74 -3.32 -5.54
C PRO A 12 26.58 -2.45 -4.60
N PHE A 13 27.15 -1.38 -5.14
CA PHE A 13 27.85 -0.39 -4.32
C PHE A 13 26.86 0.47 -3.53
N LEU A 14 27.33 0.94 -2.38
CA LEU A 14 26.61 1.92 -1.58
C LEU A 14 26.40 3.21 -2.38
N LEU A 15 25.21 3.78 -2.30
CA LEU A 15 24.92 5.13 -2.79
C LEU A 15 24.93 6.13 -1.64
N TYR A 16 25.45 7.32 -1.89
CA TYR A 16 25.34 8.47 -1.00
C TYR A 16 25.07 9.74 -1.82
N ALA A 17 24.51 10.76 -1.17
CA ALA A 17 24.32 12.07 -1.77
C ALA A 17 25.22 13.10 -1.10
N ASP A 18 25.86 13.96 -1.89
CA ASP A 18 26.60 15.11 -1.36
C ASP A 18 25.66 16.23 -0.87
N ASP A 19 26.23 17.32 -0.33
CA ASP A 19 25.48 18.48 0.15
C ASP A 19 24.69 19.22 -0.96
N ALA A 20 25.06 19.00 -2.23
CA ALA A 20 24.35 19.54 -3.38
C ALA A 20 23.23 18.59 -3.87
N GLY A 21 23.08 17.41 -3.26
CA GLY A 21 22.11 16.39 -3.62
C GLY A 21 22.52 15.51 -4.80
N HIS A 22 23.78 15.56 -5.25
CA HIS A 22 24.27 14.64 -6.27
C HIS A 22 24.45 13.25 -5.68
N ILE A 23 23.76 12.28 -6.26
CA ILE A 23 23.84 10.87 -5.86
C ILE A 23 25.01 10.21 -6.60
N MET A 24 25.91 9.58 -5.85
CA MET A 24 27.09 8.89 -6.36
C MET A 24 27.28 7.55 -5.68
N GLU A 25 27.93 6.62 -6.36
CA GLU A 25 28.36 5.36 -5.79
C GLU A 25 29.68 5.50 -5.01
N ASP A 26 29.73 4.86 -3.85
CA ASP A 26 30.95 4.68 -3.08
C ASP A 26 31.48 3.26 -3.29
N THR A 27 32.47 3.14 -4.18
CA THR A 27 33.09 1.85 -4.51
C THR A 27 33.87 1.21 -3.37
N ARG A 28 34.06 1.91 -2.25
CA ARG A 28 34.70 1.38 -1.03
C ARG A 28 33.77 0.46 -0.24
N TYR A 29 32.45 0.55 -0.45
CA TYR A 29 31.45 -0.16 0.33
C TYR A 29 30.40 -0.87 -0.53
N GLU A 30 30.03 -2.09 -0.13
CA GLU A 30 28.79 -2.72 -0.59
C GLU A 30 27.59 -2.09 0.13
N VAL A 31 26.45 -1.97 -0.56
CA VAL A 31 25.21 -1.50 0.07
C VAL A 31 24.76 -2.46 1.18
N MET A 32 24.29 -1.91 2.29
CA MET A 32 23.70 -2.67 3.39
C MET A 32 22.19 -2.44 3.48
N GLY A 33 21.51 -3.38 4.11
CA GLY A 33 20.09 -3.28 4.41
C GLY A 33 19.85 -3.11 5.89
N ARG A 34 18.60 -2.79 6.23
CA ARG A 34 18.11 -2.76 7.60
C ARG A 34 16.86 -3.63 7.72
N SER A 35 16.80 -4.37 8.81
CA SER A 35 15.64 -5.17 9.21
C SER A 35 15.32 -4.83 10.66
N GLY A 36 14.16 -4.22 10.90
CA GLY A 36 13.80 -3.76 12.24
C GLY A 36 14.76 -2.68 12.73
N ARG A 37 15.61 -3.04 13.69
CA ARG A 37 16.68 -2.18 14.23
C ARG A 37 18.07 -2.63 13.81
N GLU A 38 18.19 -3.78 13.17
CA GLU A 38 19.45 -4.41 12.85
C GLU A 38 19.94 -3.99 11.47
N ILE A 39 21.22 -3.66 11.39
CA ILE A 39 21.92 -3.44 10.12
C ILE A 39 22.42 -4.80 9.62
N VAL A 40 22.02 -5.17 8.41
CA VAL A 40 22.26 -6.50 7.86
C VAL A 40 23.09 -6.42 6.58
N ARG A 41 24.01 -7.36 6.43
CA ARG A 41 24.71 -7.56 5.16
C ARG A 41 23.77 -8.24 4.18
N LEU A 42 23.69 -7.69 2.98
CA LEU A 42 22.87 -8.22 1.89
C LEU A 42 23.69 -9.14 0.98
N THR A 43 22.99 -9.94 0.20
CA THR A 43 23.51 -10.82 -0.84
C THR A 43 23.01 -10.36 -2.20
N LYS A 44 23.64 -10.81 -3.29
CA LYS A 44 23.21 -10.42 -4.64
C LYS A 44 21.79 -10.90 -4.96
N GLU A 45 21.36 -12.02 -4.37
CA GLU A 45 20.02 -12.57 -4.52
C GLU A 45 18.92 -11.72 -3.84
N ASP A 46 19.29 -10.80 -2.94
CA ASP A 46 18.35 -9.87 -2.32
C ASP A 46 17.91 -8.73 -3.25
N PHE A 47 18.61 -8.55 -4.38
CA PHE A 47 18.42 -7.42 -5.27
C PHE A 47 17.69 -7.78 -6.57
N ILE A 48 16.86 -6.84 -7.02
CA ILE A 48 16.30 -6.78 -8.36
C ILE A 48 16.69 -5.45 -9.00
N PRO A 49 16.65 -5.31 -10.35
CA PRO A 49 16.80 -4.01 -10.99
C PRO A 49 15.68 -3.10 -10.47
N LEU A 50 16.00 -1.84 -10.20
CA LEU A 50 15.02 -0.88 -9.68
C LEU A 50 13.79 -0.83 -10.61
N PRO A 51 12.59 -1.18 -10.12
CA PRO A 51 11.40 -1.22 -10.97
C PRO A 51 11.11 0.14 -11.61
N THR A 52 10.74 0.15 -12.89
CA THR A 52 10.37 1.37 -13.60
C THR A 52 9.21 2.09 -12.89
N GLY A 53 9.34 3.40 -12.71
CA GLY A 53 8.38 4.21 -11.94
C GLY A 53 8.69 4.29 -10.44
N SER A 54 9.79 3.69 -9.98
CA SER A 54 10.35 3.97 -8.65
C SER A 54 11.09 5.30 -8.65
N GLU A 55 11.21 5.92 -7.48
CA GLU A 55 11.95 7.17 -7.27
C GLU A 55 13.10 6.95 -6.28
N ILE A 56 14.17 7.72 -6.42
CA ILE A 56 15.33 7.70 -5.52
C ILE A 56 15.48 9.09 -4.90
N PHE A 57 15.80 9.13 -3.61
CA PHE A 57 16.01 10.37 -2.87
C PHE A 57 17.01 10.14 -1.74
N PHE A 58 17.65 11.22 -1.29
CA PHE A 58 18.54 11.18 -0.13
C PHE A 58 17.77 11.45 1.17
N LEU A 59 18.37 11.05 2.29
CA LEU A 59 17.80 11.14 3.62
C LEU A 59 18.57 12.22 4.41
N PRO A 60 18.00 13.42 4.62
CA PRO A 60 18.70 14.50 5.31
C PRO A 60 19.21 14.09 6.69
N ASN A 61 20.45 14.50 7.02
CA ASN A 61 21.11 14.30 8.31
C ASN A 61 21.15 12.82 8.75
N ARG A 62 21.32 11.93 7.77
CA ARG A 62 21.46 10.49 7.98
C ARG A 62 22.65 9.98 7.20
N SER A 63 23.65 9.47 7.91
CA SER A 63 24.86 8.90 7.31
C SER A 63 24.62 7.45 6.88
N PRO A 64 25.01 7.01 5.67
CA PRO A 64 24.75 5.65 5.22
C PRO A 64 25.65 4.60 5.88
N TRP A 65 25.09 3.41 6.12
CA TRP A 65 25.88 2.22 6.48
C TRP A 65 26.32 1.47 5.22
N GLY A 66 27.61 1.17 5.13
CA GLY A 66 28.21 0.39 4.08
C GLY A 66 29.01 -0.80 4.63
N PHE A 67 29.09 -1.89 3.87
CA PHE A 67 29.94 -3.02 4.24
C PHE A 67 31.32 -2.88 3.58
N SER A 68 32.37 -2.76 4.39
CA SER A 68 33.74 -2.68 3.86
C SER A 68 34.28 -4.08 3.57
N GLU A 69 34.44 -4.43 2.29
CA GLU A 69 35.07 -5.70 1.92
C GLU A 69 36.53 -5.79 2.40
N LYS A 70 37.25 -4.67 2.44
CA LYS A 70 38.64 -4.63 2.92
C LYS A 70 38.76 -4.97 4.41
N LYS A 71 37.83 -4.48 5.22
CA LYS A 71 37.86 -4.65 6.69
C LYS A 71 36.92 -5.75 7.20
N GLN A 72 36.10 -6.33 6.31
CA GLN A 72 35.09 -7.35 6.60
C GLN A 72 34.13 -6.95 7.74
N LYS A 73 33.70 -5.69 7.75
CA LYS A 73 32.77 -5.18 8.78
C LYS A 73 31.88 -4.03 8.25
N PRO A 74 30.71 -3.81 8.88
CA PRO A 74 29.92 -2.59 8.66
C PRO A 74 30.66 -1.34 9.11
N GLU A 75 30.57 -0.26 8.34
CA GLU A 75 31.06 1.07 8.68
C GLU A 75 30.07 2.14 8.24
N ILE A 76 30.02 3.25 8.98
CA ILE A 76 29.28 4.43 8.56
C ILE A 76 30.16 5.22 7.60
N GLN A 77 29.63 5.51 6.42
CA GLN A 77 30.22 6.44 5.47
C GLN A 77 29.81 7.87 5.87
N GLN A 78 30.75 8.81 5.87
CA GLN A 78 30.58 10.15 6.47
C GLN A 78 30.64 11.28 5.44
N ASP A 79 30.84 10.97 4.16
CA ASP A 79 31.03 11.98 3.11
C ASP A 79 29.69 12.44 2.48
N GLY A 80 28.56 12.14 3.11
CA GLY A 80 27.24 12.63 2.70
C GLY A 80 26.06 11.88 3.30
N TYR A 81 24.91 12.00 2.64
CA TYR A 81 23.63 11.49 3.11
C TYR A 81 23.27 10.13 2.52
N ALA A 82 22.60 9.31 3.31
CA ALA A 82 22.08 8.03 2.88
C ALA A 82 21.04 8.19 1.77
N VAL A 83 21.01 7.24 0.85
CA VAL A 83 20.09 7.23 -0.30
C VAL A 83 19.09 6.08 -0.16
N SER A 84 17.85 6.31 -0.56
CA SER A 84 16.75 5.36 -0.45
C SER A 84 15.88 5.37 -1.72
N ALA A 85 15.17 4.28 -1.96
CA ALA A 85 14.19 4.18 -3.03
C ALA A 85 12.75 4.13 -2.49
N PHE A 86 11.85 4.84 -3.18
CA PHE A 86 10.40 4.60 -3.13
C PHE A 86 10.04 3.68 -4.27
N ILE A 87 9.77 2.41 -3.97
CA ILE A 87 9.59 1.40 -5.01
C ILE A 87 8.22 1.55 -5.67
N ALA A 88 8.20 1.39 -7.00
CA ALA A 88 6.98 1.33 -7.80
C ALA A 88 5.94 0.35 -7.21
N PRO A 89 4.63 0.66 -7.34
CA PRO A 89 3.55 -0.26 -6.97
C PRO A 89 3.72 -1.67 -7.55
N ALA A 90 3.02 -2.64 -6.97
CA ALA A 90 3.16 -4.08 -7.23
C ALA A 90 4.44 -4.76 -6.67
N HIS A 91 5.37 -3.99 -6.11
CA HIS A 91 6.59 -4.50 -5.50
C HIS A 91 6.62 -4.24 -4.00
N THR A 92 6.91 -5.29 -3.22
CA THR A 92 7.03 -5.24 -1.78
C THR A 92 8.51 -5.19 -1.39
N GLN A 93 8.90 -4.21 -0.59
CA GLN A 93 10.25 -4.05 -0.06
C GLN A 93 10.61 -5.23 0.85
N THR A 94 11.84 -5.74 0.73
CA THR A 94 12.34 -6.81 1.60
C THR A 94 13.32 -6.32 2.66
N TYR A 95 13.96 -5.17 2.45
CA TYR A 95 14.85 -4.52 3.41
C TYR A 95 14.65 -3.00 3.40
N LEU A 96 14.90 -2.36 4.53
CA LEU A 96 14.95 -0.91 4.64
C LEU A 96 16.34 -0.39 4.30
N SER A 97 16.46 0.89 3.96
CA SER A 97 17.74 1.57 3.83
C SER A 97 18.50 1.60 5.17
N ALA A 98 19.80 1.32 5.12
CA ALA A 98 20.66 1.28 6.29
C ALA A 98 21.34 2.63 6.51
N TYR A 99 21.02 3.31 7.62
CA TYR A 99 21.59 4.61 7.96
C TYR A 99 21.75 4.79 9.48
N ALA A 100 22.59 5.74 9.87
CA ALA A 100 22.69 6.28 11.21
C ALA A 100 22.10 7.70 11.24
N ASN A 101 21.28 8.01 12.25
CA ASN A 101 20.74 9.35 12.43
C ASN A 101 21.78 10.26 13.08
N ASP A 102 21.94 11.46 12.53
CA ASP A 102 22.62 12.55 13.24
C ASP A 102 21.67 13.16 14.29
N GLN A 103 22.20 14.01 15.17
CA GLN A 103 21.44 14.62 16.27
C GLN A 103 20.23 15.44 15.76
N ASP A 104 20.37 16.07 14.60
CA ASP A 104 19.37 16.96 14.00
C ASP A 104 18.60 16.30 12.83
N ALA A 105 18.53 14.96 12.81
CA ALA A 105 17.80 14.22 11.79
C ALA A 105 16.28 14.52 11.86
N PRO A 106 15.65 15.08 10.79
CA PRO A 106 14.22 15.34 10.80
C PRO A 106 13.43 14.04 10.72
N VAL A 107 12.17 14.06 11.17
CA VAL A 107 11.25 12.94 10.89
C VAL A 107 11.00 12.86 9.40
N LEU A 108 11.17 11.67 8.82
CA LEU A 108 11.02 11.46 7.40
C LEU A 108 9.53 11.52 6.96
N PRO A 109 9.23 11.96 5.73
CA PRO A 109 7.87 11.94 5.17
C PRO A 109 7.23 10.54 5.12
N LEU A 110 5.95 10.47 4.73
CA LEU A 110 5.23 9.20 4.60
C LEU A 110 5.59 8.48 3.28
N TYR A 111 6.81 7.96 3.19
CA TYR A 111 7.34 7.16 2.07
C TYR A 111 7.83 5.79 2.54
N ALA A 112 7.97 4.85 1.61
CA ALA A 112 8.76 3.65 1.83
C ALA A 112 10.25 3.99 1.69
N TYR A 113 11.08 3.40 2.56
CA TYR A 113 12.50 3.69 2.63
C TYR A 113 13.31 2.42 2.34
N THR A 114 13.35 2.02 1.08
CA THR A 114 13.97 0.76 0.66
C THR A 114 15.43 0.90 0.24
N ALA A 115 16.25 -0.07 0.64
CA ALA A 115 17.67 -0.11 0.27
C ALA A 115 17.86 -0.08 -1.25
N VAL A 116 18.82 0.71 -1.70
CA VAL A 116 19.16 0.90 -3.11
C VAL A 116 20.67 1.03 -3.27
N GLY A 117 21.20 0.44 -4.33
CA GLY A 117 22.61 0.52 -4.68
C GLY A 117 22.80 0.61 -6.19
N TRP A 118 24.05 0.81 -6.60
CA TRP A 118 24.41 1.01 -8.01
C TRP A 118 25.46 -0.02 -8.45
N LEU A 119 25.27 -0.58 -9.64
CA LEU A 119 26.21 -1.50 -10.25
C LEU A 119 26.02 -1.55 -11.76
N ASP A 120 27.12 -1.50 -12.52
CA ASP A 120 27.12 -1.69 -13.98
C ASP A 120 26.08 -0.81 -14.71
N ASP A 121 26.07 0.49 -14.40
CA ASP A 121 25.17 1.51 -14.98
C ASP A 121 23.67 1.31 -14.69
N GLU A 122 23.32 0.49 -13.69
CA GLU A 122 21.95 0.21 -13.29
C GLU A 122 21.75 0.40 -11.77
N PHE A 123 20.58 0.90 -11.39
CA PHE A 123 20.11 0.89 -10.00
C PHE A 123 19.52 -0.47 -9.65
N TYR A 124 19.82 -0.94 -8.43
CA TYR A 124 19.30 -2.18 -7.87
C TYR A 124 18.68 -1.90 -6.50
N THR A 125 17.56 -2.56 -6.19
CA THR A 125 16.85 -2.41 -4.92
C THR A 125 16.41 -3.75 -4.35
N THR A 126 16.04 -3.77 -3.07
CA THR A 126 15.59 -4.98 -2.37
C THR A 126 14.06 -5.10 -2.36
N ALA A 127 13.50 -5.88 -3.29
CA ALA A 127 12.06 -6.04 -3.42
C ALA A 127 11.65 -7.34 -4.10
N VAL A 128 10.37 -7.71 -3.92
CA VAL A 128 9.71 -8.79 -4.65
C VAL A 128 8.45 -8.26 -5.32
N ARG A 129 8.25 -8.56 -6.61
CA ARG A 129 6.96 -8.27 -7.28
C ARG A 129 5.90 -9.25 -6.76
N VAL A 130 4.92 -8.74 -6.02
CA VAL A 130 3.84 -9.54 -5.41
C VAL A 130 2.57 -9.56 -6.25
N ASP A 131 2.45 -8.67 -7.24
CA ASP A 131 1.30 -8.56 -8.13
C ASP A 131 1.75 -8.54 -9.60
N PRO A 132 1.34 -9.50 -10.44
CA PRO A 132 1.69 -9.50 -11.85
C PRO A 132 0.91 -8.45 -12.65
N ASP A 133 -0.14 -7.86 -12.08
CA ASP A 133 -0.96 -6.86 -12.76
C ASP A 133 -0.14 -5.59 -13.07
N ILE A 134 -0.37 -5.02 -14.24
CA ILE A 134 0.32 -3.85 -14.78
C ILE A 134 -0.51 -2.58 -14.67
N ARG A 135 -1.71 -2.65 -14.07
CA ARG A 135 -2.71 -1.57 -14.12
C ARG A 135 -2.28 -0.23 -13.51
N GLN A 136 -1.20 -0.19 -12.77
CA GLN A 136 -0.61 1.04 -12.21
C GLN A 136 0.83 1.26 -12.69
N ASP A 137 1.33 0.47 -13.63
CA ASP A 137 2.66 0.65 -14.21
C ASP A 137 2.70 1.99 -14.96
N VAL A 138 3.75 2.78 -14.75
CA VAL A 138 3.81 4.19 -15.19
C VAL A 138 3.66 4.35 -16.72
N ASN A 139 4.11 3.36 -17.49
CA ASN A 139 4.02 3.35 -18.96
C ASN A 139 2.59 3.17 -19.50
N GLN A 140 1.60 2.93 -18.63
CA GLN A 140 0.20 2.78 -19.03
C GLN A 140 -0.56 4.11 -19.11
N PHE A 141 0.04 5.25 -18.74
CA PHE A 141 -0.67 6.50 -18.51
C PHE A 141 -0.23 7.61 -19.46
N ASP A 142 -1.11 7.93 -20.41
CA ASP A 142 -0.97 9.04 -21.34
C ASP A 142 -1.78 10.26 -20.86
N LEU A 143 -1.13 11.41 -20.72
CA LEU A 143 -1.75 12.60 -20.10
C LEU A 143 -2.83 13.22 -20.99
N ASP A 144 -2.66 13.17 -22.31
CA ASP A 144 -3.64 13.73 -23.25
C ASP A 144 -4.92 12.89 -23.27
N ALA A 145 -4.79 11.57 -23.26
CA ALA A 145 -5.92 10.65 -23.14
C ALA A 145 -6.64 10.81 -21.79
N ILE A 146 -5.90 10.99 -20.68
CA ILE A 146 -6.49 11.25 -19.36
C ILE A 146 -7.28 12.57 -19.38
N THR A 147 -6.69 13.63 -19.94
CA THR A 147 -7.31 14.96 -19.98
C THR A 147 -8.58 14.95 -20.84
N SER A 148 -8.53 14.29 -22.00
CA SER A 148 -9.70 14.07 -22.85
C SER A 148 -10.80 13.26 -22.14
N GLY A 149 -10.40 12.24 -21.37
CA GLY A 149 -11.31 11.46 -20.53
C GLY A 149 -11.99 12.29 -19.44
N ILE A 150 -11.24 13.19 -18.80
CA ILE A 150 -11.77 14.14 -17.81
C ILE A 150 -12.82 15.06 -18.43
N GLU A 151 -12.53 15.67 -19.58
CA GLU A 151 -13.47 16.56 -20.27
C GLU A 151 -14.75 15.83 -20.65
N ARG A 152 -14.64 14.60 -21.18
CA ARG A 152 -15.79 13.77 -21.52
C ARG A 152 -16.70 13.53 -20.31
N ILE A 153 -16.14 13.12 -19.18
CA ILE A 153 -16.92 12.81 -17.98
C ILE A 153 -17.51 14.08 -17.34
N ARG A 154 -16.77 15.20 -17.31
CA ARG A 154 -17.28 16.48 -16.84
C ARG A 154 -18.47 17.00 -17.65
N ASN A 155 -18.37 16.90 -18.99
CA ASN A 155 -19.46 17.30 -19.87
C ASN A 155 -20.72 16.43 -19.67
N ARG A 156 -20.53 15.15 -19.31
CA ARG A 156 -21.63 14.24 -18.99
C ARG A 156 -22.26 14.57 -17.63
N TYR A 157 -21.47 14.99 -16.65
CA TYR A 157 -21.91 15.24 -15.27
C TYR A 157 -21.48 16.63 -14.73
N PRO A 158 -21.94 17.74 -15.32
CA PRO A 158 -21.41 19.10 -15.06
C PRO A 158 -21.74 19.71 -13.69
N GLY A 159 -22.31 18.94 -12.76
CA GLY A 159 -22.59 19.36 -11.38
C GLY A 159 -22.26 18.29 -10.33
N ASN A 160 -21.58 17.22 -10.73
CA ASN A 160 -21.23 16.14 -9.83
C ASN A 160 -19.89 16.47 -9.13
N ARG A 161 -19.95 16.77 -7.82
CA ARG A 161 -18.77 17.20 -7.06
C ARG A 161 -17.73 16.09 -6.94
N LEU A 162 -18.17 14.83 -6.97
CA LEU A 162 -17.27 13.68 -6.96
C LEU A 162 -16.45 13.61 -8.25
N VAL A 163 -17.07 13.83 -9.41
CA VAL A 163 -16.37 13.93 -10.70
C VAL A 163 -15.32 15.04 -10.66
N ASP A 164 -15.67 16.21 -10.12
CA ASP A 164 -14.73 17.34 -10.01
C ASP A 164 -13.57 17.03 -9.06
N HIS A 165 -13.82 16.37 -7.94
CA HIS A 165 -12.78 15.93 -7.01
C HIS A 165 -11.84 14.91 -7.68
N LEU A 166 -12.41 13.87 -8.31
CA LEU A 166 -11.64 12.84 -9.02
C LEU A 166 -10.79 13.44 -10.14
N SER A 167 -11.33 14.43 -10.87
CA SER A 167 -10.62 15.10 -11.96
C SER A 167 -9.49 15.97 -11.44
N ASN A 168 -9.80 16.95 -10.59
CA ASN A 168 -8.84 17.98 -10.18
C ASN A 168 -7.85 17.45 -9.15
N GLN A 169 -8.35 16.88 -8.05
CA GLN A 169 -7.50 16.51 -6.93
C GLN A 169 -6.82 15.17 -7.21
N CYS A 170 -7.58 14.15 -7.60
CA CYS A 170 -7.02 12.81 -7.74
C CYS A 170 -6.21 12.62 -9.03
N ALA A 171 -6.81 12.81 -10.21
CA ALA A 171 -6.17 12.44 -11.47
C ALA A 171 -5.10 13.44 -11.93
N LEU A 172 -5.33 14.74 -11.76
CA LEU A 172 -4.42 15.80 -12.22
C LEU A 172 -3.40 16.22 -11.15
N SER A 173 -3.82 16.49 -9.91
CA SER A 173 -2.88 16.98 -8.88
C SER A 173 -2.06 15.85 -8.23
N TYR A 174 -2.71 14.76 -7.79
CA TYR A 174 -2.00 13.65 -7.14
C TYR A 174 -1.47 12.60 -8.10
N HIS A 175 -1.86 12.66 -9.38
CA HIS A 175 -1.60 11.60 -10.35
C HIS A 175 -2.05 10.21 -9.85
N CYS A 176 -3.17 10.15 -9.13
CA CYS A 176 -3.73 8.93 -8.59
C CYS A 176 -4.09 7.98 -9.73
N ARG A 177 -3.38 6.86 -9.83
CA ARG A 177 -3.51 5.89 -10.92
C ARG A 177 -4.92 5.30 -11.02
N ALA A 178 -5.60 5.07 -9.90
CA ALA A 178 -6.98 4.62 -9.91
C ALA A 178 -7.93 5.67 -10.53
N ALA A 179 -7.76 6.96 -10.20
CA ALA A 179 -8.60 8.02 -10.78
C ALA A 179 -8.29 8.22 -12.27
N GLN A 180 -7.03 8.16 -12.66
CA GLN A 180 -6.64 8.19 -14.07
C GLN A 180 -7.22 7.00 -14.86
N ASN A 181 -7.23 5.80 -14.28
CA ASN A 181 -7.83 4.62 -14.88
C ASN A 181 -9.35 4.76 -15.09
N TYR A 182 -10.07 5.41 -14.18
CA TYR A 182 -11.47 5.78 -14.39
C TYR A 182 -11.65 6.67 -15.62
N PHE A 183 -10.85 7.73 -15.78
CA PHE A 183 -10.95 8.61 -16.95
C PHE A 183 -10.50 7.94 -18.25
N LEU A 184 -9.61 6.95 -18.17
CA LEU A 184 -9.21 6.07 -19.26
C LEU A 184 -10.20 4.92 -19.51
N ASN A 185 -11.30 4.85 -18.77
CA ASN A 185 -12.37 3.86 -18.91
C ASN A 185 -11.87 2.41 -18.78
N ARG A 186 -11.08 2.12 -17.74
CA ARG A 186 -10.52 0.79 -17.50
C ARG A 186 -10.39 0.44 -16.01
N TRP A 187 -10.45 -0.85 -15.71
CA TRP A 187 -10.15 -1.45 -14.41
C TRP A 187 -10.97 -0.89 -13.23
N GLU A 188 -10.31 -0.25 -12.27
CA GLU A 188 -10.88 0.18 -10.99
C GLU A 188 -11.24 1.68 -11.00
N CYS A 189 -12.49 1.99 -10.66
CA CYS A 189 -12.97 3.33 -10.41
C CYS A 189 -12.96 3.62 -8.89
N PRO A 190 -12.14 4.58 -8.42
CA PRO A 190 -12.12 4.96 -7.01
C PRO A 190 -13.27 5.91 -6.68
N ILE A 191 -13.95 5.68 -5.56
CA ILE A 191 -15.08 6.48 -5.09
C ILE A 191 -14.80 6.97 -3.66
N PRO A 192 -14.14 8.14 -3.49
CA PRO A 192 -14.02 8.77 -2.18
C PRO A 192 -15.38 9.25 -1.66
N SER A 193 -15.69 8.92 -0.42
CA SER A 193 -17.06 9.03 0.13
C SER A 193 -17.15 9.66 1.53
N SER A 194 -16.10 9.59 2.34
CA SER A 194 -16.17 9.95 3.76
C SER A 194 -15.17 11.04 4.13
N PRO A 195 -15.63 12.20 4.62
CA PRO A 195 -14.75 13.25 5.13
C PRO A 195 -14.28 12.98 6.57
N ALA A 196 -14.85 11.99 7.27
CA ALA A 196 -14.59 11.71 8.69
C ALA A 196 -13.91 10.35 8.88
N CYS A 197 -13.14 10.18 9.94
CA CYS A 197 -12.52 8.91 10.30
C CYS A 197 -12.66 8.67 11.81
N ASN A 198 -12.81 7.40 12.20
CA ASN A 198 -12.84 6.97 13.61
C ASN A 198 -11.49 6.37 14.05
N SER A 199 -10.41 6.67 13.33
CA SER A 199 -9.03 6.33 13.68
C SER A 199 -8.18 7.59 13.60
N THR A 200 -7.21 7.73 14.50
CA THR A 200 -6.25 8.84 14.50
C THR A 200 -4.87 8.29 14.19
N CYS A 201 -4.73 7.63 13.04
CA CYS A 201 -3.52 6.86 12.73
C CYS A 201 -2.27 7.75 12.82
N LEU A 202 -1.18 7.24 13.42
CA LEU A 202 0.09 7.97 13.53
C LEU A 202 0.56 8.50 12.17
N GLY A 203 0.51 7.66 11.13
CA GLY A 203 0.91 7.99 9.76
C GLY A 203 -0.27 8.17 8.80
N CYS A 204 -1.36 8.82 9.23
CA CYS A 204 -2.50 9.07 8.36
C CYS A 204 -2.12 9.92 7.14
N ILE A 205 -2.31 9.37 5.94
CA ILE A 205 -1.84 9.98 4.68
C ILE A 205 -2.71 11.13 4.17
N SER A 206 -3.88 11.36 4.76
CA SER A 206 -4.81 12.40 4.29
C SER A 206 -5.17 13.44 5.37
N LEU A 207 -4.71 13.23 6.60
CA LEU A 207 -4.90 14.15 7.72
C LEU A 207 -3.84 13.90 8.77
N GLN A 208 -2.97 14.88 8.99
CA GLN A 208 -2.02 14.88 10.10
C GLN A 208 -2.41 15.99 11.09
N PRO A 209 -2.29 15.76 12.40
CA PRO A 209 -2.37 16.84 13.39
C PRO A 209 -1.30 17.90 13.13
N GLU A 210 -1.61 19.17 13.38
CA GLU A 210 -0.67 20.29 13.15
C GLU A 210 0.58 20.19 14.03
N GLU A 211 0.47 19.53 15.19
CA GLU A 211 1.57 19.28 16.12
C GLU A 211 2.56 18.21 15.65
N HIS A 212 2.21 17.42 14.62
CA HIS A 212 3.12 16.42 14.06
C HIS A 212 4.10 17.07 13.08
N GLN A 213 5.37 16.64 13.12
CA GLN A 213 6.41 17.08 12.17
C GLN A 213 6.26 16.48 10.76
N ILE A 214 5.22 15.67 10.54
CA ILE A 214 4.95 14.98 9.28
C ILE A 214 3.72 15.59 8.61
N HIS A 215 3.77 15.70 7.28
CA HIS A 215 2.66 16.18 6.48
C HIS A 215 1.93 15.02 5.80
N SER A 216 0.62 15.15 5.67
CA SER A 216 -0.20 14.22 4.89
C SER A 216 0.12 14.33 3.40
N SER A 217 0.30 13.19 2.72
CA SER A 217 0.55 13.16 1.27
C SER A 217 -0.66 13.57 0.43
N HIS A 218 -1.86 13.53 1.00
CA HIS A 218 -3.12 13.89 0.37
C HIS A 218 -3.91 14.87 1.26
N PHE A 219 -4.88 15.56 0.69
CA PHE A 219 -5.86 16.34 1.43
C PHE A 219 -7.13 15.51 1.62
N ARG A 220 -7.65 15.46 2.86
CA ARG A 220 -8.90 14.78 3.15
C ARG A 220 -10.05 15.40 2.37
N LEU A 221 -10.91 14.56 1.80
CA LEU A 221 -12.20 14.91 1.22
C LEU A 221 -12.98 15.79 2.21
N GLN A 222 -13.53 16.91 1.74
CA GLN A 222 -14.18 17.91 2.58
C GLN A 222 -15.72 17.86 2.52
N PHE A 223 -16.27 16.92 1.74
CA PHE A 223 -17.71 16.76 1.60
C PHE A 223 -18.08 15.28 1.60
N LYS A 224 -19.36 15.01 1.89
CA LYS A 224 -19.96 13.69 1.72
C LYS A 224 -20.76 13.71 0.41
N PRO A 225 -20.37 12.96 -0.65
CA PRO A 225 -21.18 12.85 -1.85
C PRO A 225 -22.53 12.21 -1.51
N ASP A 226 -23.56 12.54 -2.26
CA ASP A 226 -24.84 11.84 -2.15
C ASP A 226 -24.86 10.55 -3.00
N ALA A 227 -25.89 9.73 -2.79
CA ALA A 227 -26.01 8.46 -3.48
C ALA A 227 -26.14 8.61 -5.01
N ASN A 228 -26.75 9.69 -5.51
CA ASN A 228 -26.88 9.92 -6.95
C ASN A 228 -25.54 10.33 -7.58
N GLU A 229 -24.74 11.14 -6.90
CA GLU A 229 -23.38 11.48 -7.33
C GLU A 229 -22.52 10.21 -7.48
N ILE A 230 -22.63 9.27 -6.53
CA ILE A 230 -21.95 7.97 -6.58
C ILE A 230 -22.48 7.11 -7.73
N VAL A 231 -23.81 7.00 -7.89
CA VAL A 231 -24.44 6.15 -8.90
C VAL A 231 -24.05 6.60 -10.31
N GLN A 232 -23.98 7.90 -10.59
CA GLN A 232 -23.56 8.44 -11.89
C GLN A 232 -22.14 8.00 -12.26
N VAL A 233 -21.21 8.09 -11.32
CA VAL A 233 -19.80 7.66 -11.53
C VAL A 233 -19.71 6.14 -11.68
N ALA A 234 -20.42 5.40 -10.84
CA ALA A 234 -20.30 3.94 -10.78
C ALA A 234 -20.96 3.22 -11.96
N VAL A 235 -22.19 3.58 -12.33
CA VAL A 235 -22.99 2.80 -13.27
C VAL A 235 -22.41 2.86 -14.68
N ASP A 236 -22.01 4.05 -15.15
CA ASP A 236 -21.35 4.20 -16.45
C ASP A 236 -20.09 3.34 -16.54
N HIS A 237 -19.25 3.39 -15.51
CA HIS A 237 -18.02 2.60 -15.45
C HIS A 237 -18.31 1.10 -15.49
N LEU A 238 -19.23 0.60 -14.66
CA LEU A 238 -19.55 -0.83 -14.57
C LEU A 238 -20.16 -1.38 -15.88
N MET A 239 -20.88 -0.55 -16.64
CA MET A 239 -21.49 -0.94 -17.92
C MET A 239 -20.52 -0.85 -19.10
N GLU A 240 -19.56 0.08 -19.08
CA GLU A 240 -18.61 0.26 -20.19
C GLU A 240 -17.37 -0.64 -20.03
N VAL A 241 -16.89 -0.85 -18.81
CA VAL A 241 -15.59 -1.48 -18.54
C VAL A 241 -15.71 -2.99 -18.35
N GLU A 242 -14.80 -3.74 -18.98
CA GLU A 242 -14.64 -5.19 -18.74
C GLU A 242 -13.92 -5.42 -17.41
N ASP A 243 -14.33 -6.44 -16.65
CA ASP A 243 -13.74 -6.78 -15.34
C ASP A 243 -13.74 -5.58 -14.36
N ALA A 244 -14.72 -4.69 -14.50
CA ALA A 244 -14.82 -3.45 -13.77
C ALA A 244 -14.90 -3.65 -12.25
N ILE A 245 -14.25 -2.73 -11.53
CA ILE A 245 -14.34 -2.62 -10.08
C ILE A 245 -14.73 -1.20 -9.76
N ILE A 246 -15.67 -1.00 -8.84
CA ILE A 246 -15.80 0.25 -8.10
C ILE A 246 -15.35 0.02 -6.67
N SER A 247 -14.66 1.00 -6.09
CA SER A 247 -14.13 0.90 -4.73
C SER A 247 -14.46 2.13 -3.91
N PHE A 248 -15.19 1.94 -2.82
CA PHE A 248 -15.23 2.91 -1.73
C PHE A 248 -13.94 2.85 -0.92
N GLY A 249 -13.53 3.93 -0.26
CA GLY A 249 -12.34 3.96 0.58
C GLY A 249 -11.06 4.26 -0.21
N GLN A 250 -10.63 5.51 -0.19
CA GLN A 250 -9.51 6.04 -0.97
C GLN A 250 -8.50 6.77 -0.09
N GLY A 251 -7.27 6.90 -0.59
CA GLY A 251 -6.19 7.56 0.16
C GLY A 251 -6.45 9.03 0.50
N CYS A 252 -7.37 9.69 -0.22
CA CYS A 252 -7.80 11.06 0.04
C CYS A 252 -9.03 11.18 0.96
N GLU A 253 -9.53 10.10 1.57
CA GLU A 253 -10.74 10.15 2.41
C GLU A 253 -10.47 9.70 3.87
N GLY A 254 -11.51 9.72 4.69
CA GLY A 254 -11.54 9.11 6.01
C GLY A 254 -11.97 7.64 5.99
N GLU A 255 -12.88 7.25 6.88
CA GLU A 255 -13.41 5.89 6.99
C GLU A 255 -14.78 5.79 6.28
N PRO A 256 -14.90 5.03 5.16
CA PRO A 256 -16.15 4.93 4.41
C PRO A 256 -17.31 4.28 5.18
N LEU A 257 -17.04 3.40 6.16
CA LEU A 257 -18.11 2.83 6.98
C LEU A 257 -18.85 3.87 7.85
N LEU A 258 -18.31 5.08 8.02
CA LEU A 258 -19.02 6.17 8.72
C LEU A 258 -20.12 6.83 7.88
N VAL A 259 -20.17 6.55 6.58
CA VAL A 259 -21.20 7.04 5.66
C VAL A 259 -22.01 5.88 5.07
N SER A 260 -22.08 4.75 5.80
CA SER A 260 -22.69 3.49 5.35
C SER A 260 -24.13 3.63 4.86
N ASP A 261 -24.93 4.53 5.42
CA ASP A 261 -26.31 4.78 4.95
C ASP A 261 -26.34 5.28 3.50
N VAL A 262 -25.42 6.17 3.12
CA VAL A 262 -25.31 6.69 1.74
C VAL A 262 -24.78 5.60 0.81
N LEU A 263 -23.79 4.82 1.28
CA LEU A 263 -23.23 3.72 0.49
C LEU A 263 -24.28 2.63 0.25
N GLU A 264 -25.11 2.31 1.24
CA GLU A 264 -26.20 1.34 1.11
C GLU A 264 -27.19 1.78 0.03
N GLU A 265 -27.64 3.04 0.07
CA GLU A 265 -28.54 3.61 -0.93
C GLU A 265 -27.92 3.57 -2.34
N ALA A 266 -26.65 3.98 -2.46
CA ALA A 266 -25.94 3.97 -3.74
C ALA A 266 -25.78 2.55 -4.30
N ILE A 267 -25.39 1.58 -3.47
CA ILE A 267 -25.22 0.18 -3.89
C ILE A 267 -26.54 -0.39 -4.40
N ARG A 268 -27.67 -0.16 -3.71
CA ARG A 268 -28.98 -0.62 -4.17
C ARG A 268 -29.33 -0.04 -5.54
N LYS A 269 -29.20 1.27 -5.71
CA LYS A 269 -29.45 1.96 -6.99
C LYS A 269 -28.54 1.49 -8.12
N ILE A 270 -27.27 1.19 -7.81
CA ILE A 270 -26.32 0.61 -8.78
C ILE A 270 -26.81 -0.77 -9.20
N ARG A 271 -27.17 -1.63 -8.24
CA ARG A 271 -27.60 -3.02 -8.50
C ARG A 271 -28.97 -3.13 -9.17
N GLU A 272 -29.83 -2.13 -9.03
CA GLU A 272 -31.06 -1.99 -9.83
C GLU A 272 -30.77 -1.72 -11.31
N LYS A 273 -29.64 -1.09 -11.63
CA LYS A 273 -29.24 -0.71 -13.00
C LYS A 273 -28.33 -1.74 -13.65
N THR A 274 -27.47 -2.41 -12.88
CA THR A 274 -26.54 -3.40 -13.40
C THR A 274 -26.02 -4.37 -12.33
N ASP A 275 -25.87 -5.63 -12.69
CA ASP A 275 -25.21 -6.69 -11.93
C ASP A 275 -23.71 -6.80 -12.25
N ARG A 276 -23.22 -6.04 -13.25
CA ARG A 276 -21.83 -6.10 -13.71
C ARG A 276 -20.84 -5.57 -12.68
N GLY A 277 -19.62 -6.11 -12.76
CA GLY A 277 -18.45 -5.72 -11.99
C GLY A 277 -18.55 -5.94 -10.49
N VAL A 278 -17.44 -5.68 -9.79
CA VAL A 278 -17.31 -5.88 -8.34
C VAL A 278 -17.49 -4.55 -7.62
N ILE A 279 -18.33 -4.55 -6.59
CA ILE A 279 -18.37 -3.45 -5.60
C ILE A 279 -17.50 -3.83 -4.41
N ASN A 280 -16.43 -3.06 -4.22
CA ASN A 280 -15.45 -3.23 -3.17
C ASN A 280 -15.49 -2.06 -2.16
N ILE A 281 -15.13 -2.33 -0.91
CA ILE A 281 -14.87 -1.29 0.10
C ILE A 281 -13.49 -1.49 0.73
N ASN A 282 -12.68 -0.44 0.70
CA ASN A 282 -11.43 -0.36 1.44
C ASN A 282 -11.72 0.35 2.78
N THR A 283 -11.42 -0.27 3.90
CA THR A 283 -11.87 0.22 5.22
C THR A 283 -10.87 -0.15 6.30
N ASN A 284 -10.97 0.45 7.48
CA ASN A 284 -10.36 -0.04 8.71
C ASN A 284 -11.17 -1.19 9.36
N GLY A 285 -12.32 -1.59 8.82
CA GLY A 285 -13.12 -2.72 9.30
C GLY A 285 -13.81 -2.49 10.65
N SER A 286 -13.92 -1.24 11.09
CA SER A 286 -14.38 -0.87 12.44
C SER A 286 -15.86 -1.12 12.74
N ARG A 287 -16.71 -1.38 11.73
CA ARG A 287 -18.19 -1.43 11.89
C ARG A 287 -18.80 -2.66 11.20
N PRO A 288 -18.69 -3.87 11.79
CA PRO A 288 -19.17 -5.11 11.17
C PRO A 288 -20.66 -5.12 10.85
N GLN A 289 -21.48 -4.49 11.69
CA GLN A 289 -22.93 -4.35 11.46
C GLN A 289 -23.25 -3.54 10.21
N ASP A 290 -22.43 -2.54 9.89
CA ASP A 290 -22.60 -1.76 8.66
C ASP A 290 -22.11 -2.55 7.46
N VAL A 291 -21.02 -3.32 7.60
CA VAL A 291 -20.57 -4.26 6.57
C VAL A 291 -21.68 -5.27 6.23
N ASP A 292 -22.37 -5.82 7.22
CA ASP A 292 -23.52 -6.72 7.00
C ASP A 292 -24.64 -6.05 6.19
N ARG A 293 -25.02 -4.82 6.55
CA ARG A 293 -26.00 -4.02 5.78
C ARG A 293 -25.56 -3.80 4.34
N LEU A 294 -24.30 -3.44 4.12
CA LEU A 294 -23.75 -3.22 2.78
C LEU A 294 -23.71 -4.51 1.95
N CYS A 295 -23.38 -5.66 2.56
CA CYS A 295 -23.44 -6.96 1.89
C CYS A 295 -24.86 -7.29 1.43
N LYS A 296 -25.88 -7.06 2.27
CA LYS A 296 -27.29 -7.22 1.92
C LYS A 296 -27.74 -6.30 0.77
N ALA A 297 -27.10 -5.15 0.61
CA ALA A 297 -27.36 -4.23 -0.49
C ALA A 297 -26.70 -4.66 -1.81
N GLY A 298 -25.59 -5.43 -1.74
CA GLY A 298 -24.87 -5.92 -2.92
C GLY A 298 -23.36 -5.65 -2.92
N LEU A 299 -22.76 -5.27 -1.78
CA LEU A 299 -21.30 -5.24 -1.60
C LEU A 299 -20.75 -6.68 -1.74
N GLN A 300 -19.70 -6.85 -2.54
CA GLN A 300 -19.14 -8.17 -2.85
C GLN A 300 -17.70 -8.34 -2.38
N SER A 301 -16.99 -7.25 -2.09
CA SER A 301 -15.58 -7.30 -1.69
C SER A 301 -15.26 -6.32 -0.57
N ILE A 302 -14.35 -6.73 0.33
CA ILE A 302 -13.79 -5.89 1.37
C ILE A 302 -12.27 -5.98 1.37
N ARG A 303 -11.62 -4.85 1.65
CA ARG A 303 -10.22 -4.76 2.00
C ARG A 303 -10.05 -4.05 3.34
N VAL A 304 -9.59 -4.76 4.36
CA VAL A 304 -9.32 -4.19 5.69
C VAL A 304 -7.85 -3.78 5.81
N SER A 305 -7.56 -2.55 6.23
CA SER A 305 -6.17 -2.08 6.39
C SER A 305 -5.64 -2.31 7.81
N LEU A 306 -4.39 -2.78 7.91
CA LEU A 306 -3.71 -3.00 9.19
C LEU A 306 -2.18 -3.00 9.01
N ASN A 307 -1.47 -2.46 10.01
CA ASN A 307 -0.01 -2.50 10.09
C ASN A 307 0.51 -3.79 10.74
N SER A 308 -0.33 -4.46 11.52
CA SER A 308 -0.02 -5.71 12.20
C SER A 308 -1.31 -6.47 12.52
N THR A 309 -1.23 -7.79 12.49
CA THR A 309 -2.22 -8.75 12.95
C THR A 309 -2.15 -9.01 14.46
N GLN A 310 -1.12 -8.48 15.13
CA GLN A 310 -1.04 -8.42 16.59
C GLN A 310 -1.70 -7.13 17.08
N GLU A 311 -2.75 -7.27 17.89
CA GLU A 311 -3.51 -6.13 18.44
C GLU A 311 -2.61 -5.12 19.18
N ALA A 312 -1.59 -5.63 19.89
CA ALA A 312 -0.63 -4.81 20.62
C ALA A 312 0.21 -3.88 19.74
N TRP A 313 0.40 -4.21 18.45
CA TRP A 313 1.10 -3.35 17.47
C TRP A 313 0.13 -2.60 16.57
N TYR A 314 -1.09 -3.11 16.38
CA TYR A 314 -2.16 -2.42 15.67
C TYR A 314 -2.62 -1.15 16.41
N ASN A 315 -2.99 -1.30 17.69
CA ASN A 315 -3.64 -0.22 18.46
C ASN A 315 -2.77 1.04 18.58
N PRO A 316 -1.45 0.96 18.86
CA PRO A 316 -0.60 2.15 18.94
C PRO A 316 -0.44 2.91 17.61
N TYR A 317 -0.62 2.23 16.47
CA TYR A 317 -0.56 2.88 15.16
C TYR A 317 -1.90 3.46 14.74
N TYR A 318 -2.97 2.65 14.72
CA TYR A 318 -4.29 3.09 14.25
C TYR A 318 -5.01 4.04 15.21
N LEU A 319 -4.67 3.97 16.51
CA LEU A 319 -5.30 4.75 17.58
C LEU A 319 -6.84 4.73 17.45
N PRO A 320 -7.44 3.53 17.57
CA PRO A 320 -8.85 3.33 17.27
C PRO A 320 -9.75 4.13 18.22
N ARG A 321 -10.80 4.75 17.68
CA ARG A 321 -11.84 5.44 18.46
C ARG A 321 -13.16 4.70 18.29
N ASN A 322 -13.68 4.16 19.40
CA ASN A 322 -14.97 3.46 19.46
C ASN A 322 -15.06 2.18 18.62
N TYR A 323 -13.93 1.48 18.41
CA TYR A 323 -13.90 0.12 17.88
C TYR A 323 -12.68 -0.64 18.42
N THR A 324 -12.67 -1.97 18.28
CA THR A 324 -11.59 -2.85 18.76
C THR A 324 -10.99 -3.65 17.61
N PHE A 325 -9.84 -4.28 17.82
CA PHE A 325 -9.20 -5.13 16.83
C PHE A 325 -10.11 -6.29 16.37
N THR A 326 -10.93 -6.83 17.27
CA THR A 326 -11.91 -7.89 16.95
C THR A 326 -12.92 -7.47 15.87
N ALA A 327 -13.27 -6.18 15.80
CA ALA A 327 -14.19 -5.68 14.77
C ALA A 327 -13.65 -5.90 13.35
N LEU A 328 -12.33 -5.79 13.15
CA LEU A 328 -11.69 -6.03 11.85
C LEU A 328 -11.95 -7.47 11.38
N LYS A 329 -11.72 -8.43 12.29
CA LYS A 329 -11.94 -9.85 12.02
C LYS A 329 -13.40 -10.13 11.68
N GLU A 330 -14.33 -9.56 12.44
CA GLU A 330 -15.77 -9.78 12.23
C GLU A 330 -16.28 -9.14 10.94
N SER A 331 -15.73 -7.99 10.53
CA SER A 331 -16.03 -7.39 9.22
C SER A 331 -15.60 -8.30 8.06
N ILE A 332 -14.41 -8.89 8.15
CA ILE A 332 -13.92 -9.87 7.16
C ILE A 332 -14.84 -11.11 7.14
N ARG A 333 -15.09 -11.71 8.31
CA ARG A 333 -15.97 -12.88 8.44
C ARG A 333 -17.37 -12.60 7.90
N THR A 334 -17.87 -11.39 8.09
CA THR A 334 -19.18 -10.98 7.58
C THR A 334 -19.21 -11.06 6.07
N VAL A 335 -18.28 -10.43 5.35
CA VAL A 335 -18.24 -10.55 3.88
C VAL A 335 -18.09 -12.00 3.42
N ARG A 336 -17.27 -12.79 4.13
CA ARG A 336 -17.10 -14.23 3.86
C ARG A 336 -18.39 -15.04 4.00
N ARG A 337 -19.24 -14.75 4.98
CA ARG A 337 -20.55 -15.42 5.14
C ARG A 337 -21.49 -15.19 3.96
N TYR A 338 -21.37 -14.05 3.28
CA TYR A 338 -22.11 -13.76 2.05
C TYR A 338 -21.43 -14.31 0.79
N GLY A 339 -20.32 -15.05 0.92
CA GLY A 339 -19.54 -15.56 -0.21
C GLY A 339 -18.66 -14.52 -0.90
N GLY A 340 -18.59 -13.28 -0.37
CA GLY A 340 -17.82 -12.19 -0.94
C GLY A 340 -16.31 -12.32 -0.73
N TRP A 341 -15.53 -11.57 -1.48
CA TRP A 341 -14.07 -11.56 -1.41
C TRP A 341 -13.55 -10.69 -0.27
N ALA A 342 -12.60 -11.19 0.51
CA ALA A 342 -12.00 -10.47 1.60
C ALA A 342 -10.48 -10.46 1.50
N SER A 343 -9.95 -9.24 1.56
CA SER A 343 -8.53 -8.95 1.49
C SER A 343 -8.09 -8.17 2.73
N ILE A 344 -6.80 -8.24 3.04
CA ILE A 344 -6.16 -7.26 3.91
C ILE A 344 -5.18 -6.40 3.13
N ASN A 345 -5.11 -5.12 3.49
CA ASN A 345 -4.08 -4.17 3.06
C ASN A 345 -3.03 -4.12 4.16
N TYR A 346 -1.97 -4.92 4.01
CA TYR A 346 -1.04 -5.23 5.08
C TYR A 346 0.26 -4.45 4.91
N PHE A 347 0.59 -3.60 5.88
CA PHE A 347 1.76 -2.73 5.79
C PHE A 347 3.03 -3.48 6.18
N VAL A 348 3.84 -3.78 5.18
CA VAL A 348 5.09 -4.52 5.28
C VAL A 348 6.21 -3.61 5.76
N TYR A 349 6.71 -3.95 6.94
CA TYR A 349 7.87 -3.38 7.58
C TYR A 349 8.92 -4.50 7.77
N PRO A 350 10.01 -4.50 6.99
CA PRO A 350 11.11 -5.45 7.17
C PRO A 350 11.65 -5.45 8.60
N GLY A 351 11.67 -6.63 9.21
CA GLY A 351 12.02 -6.92 10.60
C GLY A 351 10.83 -7.01 11.56
N LEU A 352 9.67 -6.42 11.24
CA LEU A 352 8.47 -6.53 12.08
C LEU A 352 7.49 -7.52 11.48
N THR A 353 7.11 -7.30 10.22
CA THR A 353 6.11 -8.10 9.51
C THR A 353 6.54 -9.55 9.34
N ASP A 354 7.84 -9.78 9.24
CA ASP A 354 8.52 -11.07 9.13
C ASP A 354 9.16 -11.52 10.45
N SER A 355 8.71 -10.99 11.58
CA SER A 355 9.02 -11.59 12.87
C SER A 355 8.23 -12.89 13.06
N LYS A 356 8.80 -13.86 13.78
CA LYS A 356 8.11 -15.13 14.06
C LYS A 356 6.73 -14.94 14.73
N ALA A 357 6.63 -14.00 15.68
CA ALA A 357 5.37 -13.73 16.39
C ALA A 357 4.29 -13.17 15.45
N GLU A 358 4.68 -12.28 14.53
CA GLU A 358 3.76 -11.73 13.53
C GLU A 358 3.34 -12.79 12.50
N TYR A 359 4.25 -13.66 12.08
CA TYR A 359 3.93 -14.81 11.21
C TYR A 359 2.87 -15.73 11.83
N GLU A 360 3.03 -16.10 13.10
CA GLU A 360 2.10 -16.94 13.85
C GLU A 360 0.73 -16.25 13.99
N ALA A 361 0.72 -14.97 14.38
CA ALA A 361 -0.49 -14.15 14.51
C ALA A 361 -1.23 -13.99 13.18
N LEU A 362 -0.51 -13.80 12.07
CA LEU A 362 -1.08 -13.73 10.73
C LEU A 362 -1.71 -15.07 10.35
N GLY A 363 -1.06 -16.19 10.67
CA GLY A 363 -1.60 -17.53 10.44
C GLY A 363 -2.92 -17.77 11.18
N ASP A 364 -3.02 -17.34 12.44
CA ASP A 364 -4.27 -17.40 13.20
C ASP A 364 -5.33 -16.48 12.62
N PHE A 365 -4.96 -15.25 12.25
CA PHE A 365 -5.87 -14.29 11.61
C PHE A 365 -6.47 -14.86 10.31
N ILE A 366 -5.65 -15.50 9.46
CA ILE A 366 -6.12 -16.14 8.23
C ILE A 366 -7.14 -17.24 8.53
N ARG A 367 -6.83 -18.15 9.46
CA ARG A 367 -7.71 -19.27 9.85
C ARG A 367 -9.04 -18.79 10.45
N GLU A 368 -8.99 -17.80 11.34
CA GLU A 368 -10.16 -17.29 12.04
C GLU A 368 -11.13 -16.54 11.13
N THR A 369 -10.59 -15.86 10.11
CA THR A 369 -11.38 -14.94 9.28
C THR A 369 -11.81 -15.55 7.95
N GLY A 370 -11.12 -16.58 7.49
CA GLY A 370 -11.32 -17.15 6.15
C GLY A 370 -10.92 -16.16 5.07
N LEU A 371 -9.81 -15.44 5.26
CA LEU A 371 -9.24 -14.46 4.35
C LEU A 371 -8.92 -15.06 2.96
N GLN A 372 -9.11 -14.31 1.86
CA GLN A 372 -8.71 -14.77 0.51
C GLN A 372 -7.38 -14.19 0.05
N MET A 373 -7.06 -12.98 0.48
CA MET A 373 -5.97 -12.22 -0.14
C MET A 373 -5.20 -11.37 0.85
N ILE A 374 -3.90 -11.29 0.65
CA ILE A 374 -3.04 -10.31 1.29
C ILE A 374 -2.51 -9.37 0.20
N GLN A 375 -2.81 -8.07 0.35
CA GLN A 375 -2.18 -7.00 -0.41
C GLN A 375 -0.95 -6.52 0.37
N TRP A 376 0.24 -6.89 -0.11
CA TRP A 376 1.52 -6.67 0.59
C TRP A 376 2.05 -5.25 0.31
N ARG A 377 1.54 -4.25 1.03
CA ARG A 377 1.90 -2.84 0.83
C ARG A 377 3.20 -2.49 1.54
N ASN A 378 4.02 -1.66 0.93
CA ASN A 378 5.14 -1.05 1.67
C ASN A 378 4.59 -0.13 2.75
N PHE A 379 5.15 -0.22 3.96
CA PHE A 379 4.77 0.68 5.04
C PHE A 379 5.46 2.04 4.82
N ASN A 380 4.66 3.01 4.40
CA ASN A 380 5.13 4.38 4.13
C ASN A 380 5.20 5.22 5.42
N ILE A 381 6.28 5.06 6.18
CA ILE A 381 6.48 5.77 7.46
C ILE A 381 7.98 5.83 7.79
N ASP A 382 8.41 6.89 8.47
CA ASP A 382 9.77 6.96 9.06
C ASP A 382 9.99 5.72 9.97
N PRO A 383 10.98 4.86 9.66
CA PRO A 383 11.19 3.63 10.39
C PRO A 383 11.49 3.81 11.88
N ASP A 384 12.29 4.81 12.24
CA ASP A 384 12.71 5.05 13.63
C ASP A 384 11.61 5.70 14.44
N TRP A 385 10.97 6.70 13.84
CA TRP A 385 9.83 7.39 14.45
C TRP A 385 8.68 6.42 14.74
N TYR A 386 8.36 5.53 13.80
CA TYR A 386 7.34 4.51 14.00
C TYR A 386 7.66 3.58 15.19
N LEU A 387 8.87 3.03 15.24
CA LEU A 387 9.27 2.13 16.32
C LEU A 387 9.14 2.79 17.70
N VAL A 388 9.48 4.07 17.81
CA VAL A 388 9.37 4.85 19.05
C VAL A 388 7.90 5.17 19.37
N LYS A 389 7.15 5.76 18.42
CA LYS A 389 5.77 6.23 18.65
C LYS A 389 4.78 5.10 18.88
N ALA A 390 4.92 4.00 18.11
CA ALA A 390 4.10 2.81 18.30
C ALA A 390 4.58 1.94 19.48
N LYS A 391 5.66 2.37 20.19
CA LYS A 391 6.23 1.68 21.36
C LYS A 391 6.56 0.22 21.07
N ILE A 392 7.11 -0.04 19.88
CA ILE A 392 7.50 -1.38 19.47
C ILE A 392 8.67 -1.82 20.34
N GLY A 393 8.44 -2.83 21.17
CA GLY A 393 9.44 -3.40 22.08
C GLY A 393 10.49 -4.23 21.34
N THR A 394 10.98 -5.27 22.04
CA THR A 394 11.92 -6.23 21.47
C THR A 394 11.27 -6.97 20.31
N ILE A 395 11.92 -6.89 19.16
CA ILE A 395 11.56 -7.64 17.96
C ILE A 395 12.19 -9.03 18.13
N GLY A 396 11.38 -10.08 18.03
CA GLY A 396 11.86 -11.46 18.10
C GLY A 396 12.70 -11.83 16.87
N LYS A 397 13.03 -13.12 16.73
CA LYS A 397 13.76 -13.60 15.55
C LYS A 397 12.98 -13.32 14.26
N GLU A 398 13.65 -12.65 13.34
CA GLU A 398 13.19 -12.32 11.99
C GLU A 398 13.43 -13.52 11.06
N MET A 399 12.57 -13.68 10.05
CA MET A 399 12.74 -14.72 9.03
C MET A 399 13.10 -14.19 7.64
N GLY A 400 13.01 -12.88 7.41
CA GLY A 400 13.14 -12.23 6.11
C GLY A 400 11.80 -12.16 5.39
N VAL A 401 11.44 -10.99 4.86
CA VAL A 401 10.16 -10.76 4.14
C VAL A 401 9.99 -11.73 2.96
N ALA A 402 11.03 -12.00 2.17
CA ALA A 402 10.94 -12.95 1.06
C ALA A 402 10.57 -14.37 1.53
N ASN A 403 11.15 -14.81 2.64
CA ASN A 403 10.88 -16.11 3.24
C ASN A 403 9.50 -16.15 3.91
N LEU A 404 9.06 -15.04 4.54
CA LEU A 404 7.69 -14.88 5.03
C LEU A 404 6.67 -15.16 3.92
N LEU A 405 6.85 -14.52 2.75
CA LEU A 405 5.99 -14.72 1.59
C LEU A 405 5.98 -16.19 1.14
N ILE A 406 7.13 -16.85 1.10
CA ILE A 406 7.21 -18.27 0.73
C ILE A 406 6.47 -19.15 1.75
N GLN A 407 6.69 -18.92 3.05
CA GLN A 407 6.09 -19.73 4.12
C GLN A 407 4.58 -19.54 4.21
N ILE A 408 4.07 -18.30 4.17
CA ILE A 408 2.63 -18.06 4.18
C ILE A 408 1.99 -18.70 2.94
N LYS A 409 2.61 -18.63 1.76
CA LYS A 409 2.04 -19.25 0.55
C LYS A 409 2.03 -20.77 0.63
N ARG A 410 3.06 -21.36 1.24
CA ARG A 410 3.14 -22.82 1.48
C ARG A 410 2.08 -23.27 2.47
N ASP A 411 1.94 -22.57 3.59
CA ASP A 411 1.05 -22.95 4.69
C ASP A 411 -0.42 -22.63 4.37
N PHE A 412 -0.66 -21.62 3.53
CA PHE A 412 -1.99 -21.22 3.05
C PHE A 412 -2.03 -21.09 1.51
N PRO A 413 -2.00 -22.21 0.76
CA PRO A 413 -1.94 -22.18 -0.69
C PRO A 413 -3.08 -21.38 -1.34
N HIS A 414 -4.27 -21.45 -0.76
CA HIS A 414 -5.48 -20.74 -1.23
C HIS A 414 -5.35 -19.20 -1.22
N LEU A 415 -4.43 -18.63 -0.44
CA LEU A 415 -4.30 -17.18 -0.35
C LEU A 415 -3.75 -16.59 -1.65
N ALA A 416 -4.48 -15.65 -2.22
CA ALA A 416 -3.99 -14.79 -3.28
C ALA A 416 -2.99 -13.77 -2.71
N TYR A 417 -1.91 -13.54 -3.45
CA TYR A 417 -1.00 -12.41 -3.21
C TYR A 417 -1.28 -11.36 -4.26
N GLY A 418 -1.22 -10.11 -3.85
CA GLY A 418 -1.23 -9.03 -4.81
C GLY A 418 -0.92 -7.70 -4.17
N TYR A 419 -1.29 -6.68 -4.93
CA TYR A 419 -1.18 -5.30 -4.57
C TYR A 419 -2.56 -4.67 -4.83
N PHE A 420 -3.24 -4.90 -5.94
CA PHE A 420 -4.49 -4.18 -6.22
C PHE A 420 -5.77 -4.95 -5.84
N ASN A 421 -6.91 -4.26 -5.82
CA ASN A 421 -8.20 -4.92 -5.61
C ASN A 421 -8.50 -5.83 -6.81
N PRO A 422 -8.80 -7.13 -6.63
CA PRO A 422 -8.95 -8.05 -7.76
C PRO A 422 -10.33 -7.93 -8.41
N SER A 423 -10.39 -8.02 -9.74
CA SER A 423 -11.65 -8.13 -10.49
C SER A 423 -12.31 -9.48 -10.24
N ALA A 424 -13.59 -9.64 -10.61
CA ALA A 424 -14.29 -10.91 -10.48
C ALA A 424 -13.52 -12.07 -11.15
N LYS A 425 -13.02 -11.85 -12.37
CA LYS A 425 -12.18 -12.82 -13.10
C LYS A 425 -10.90 -13.18 -12.34
N THR A 426 -10.21 -12.17 -11.77
CA THR A 426 -8.99 -12.40 -10.97
C THR A 426 -9.30 -13.21 -9.72
N GLN A 427 -10.39 -12.88 -9.02
CA GLN A 427 -10.87 -13.63 -7.86
C GLN A 427 -11.18 -15.08 -8.24
N SER A 428 -11.92 -15.32 -9.33
CA SER A 428 -12.25 -16.66 -9.82
C SER A 428 -11.01 -17.47 -10.19
N ASN A 429 -10.04 -16.87 -10.88
CA ASN A 429 -8.78 -17.56 -11.24
C ASN A 429 -8.02 -18.04 -10.00
N HIS A 430 -8.00 -17.24 -8.94
CA HIS A 430 -7.39 -17.66 -7.67
C HIS A 430 -8.16 -18.80 -7.02
N LEU A 431 -9.49 -18.75 -6.99
CA LEU A 431 -10.31 -19.82 -6.39
C LEU A 431 -10.18 -21.15 -7.17
N LEU A 432 -10.16 -21.10 -8.51
CA LEU A 432 -10.01 -22.28 -9.37
C LEU A 432 -8.62 -22.92 -9.30
N SER A 433 -7.60 -22.15 -8.87
CA SER A 433 -6.25 -22.70 -8.71
C SER A 433 -6.11 -23.63 -7.49
N PHE A 434 -7.14 -23.73 -6.64
CA PHE A 434 -7.10 -24.48 -5.37
C PHE A 434 -8.38 -25.29 -5.07
N GLY A 435 -9.36 -25.31 -5.98
CA GLY A 435 -10.52 -26.20 -5.92
C GLY A 435 -10.35 -27.34 -6.91
#